data_AF-A0A1G8B7N5-F1
#
_entry.id   AF-A0A1G8B7N5-F1
#
_cell.length_a   1.000
_cell.length_b   1.000
_cell.length_c   1.000
_cell.angle_alpha   90.00
_cell.angle_beta   90.00
_cell.angle_gamma   90.00
#
_symmetry.space_group_name_H-M   'P 1'
#
loop_
_entity.id
_entity.type
_entity.pdbx_description
1 polymer ?
#
loop_
_entity_poly.entity_id
_entity_poly.type
_entity_poly.pdbx_seq_one_letter_code
_entity_poly.pdbx_strand_id
1 'polypeptide(L)'
;MGGDPASSLTYERARTLARHDDPAVRRELATRDDVVPEILYFLAEDPDVGVRKAIAGNTATPLKAQLLLARDQEEDVRADLAGKVARLCPHLSDQDHARIHDLAHQVLECLARDQIPRVRRILAETLKDVAAAPAEVMRRLARDAEVAVSTPVLEFSPVLTDEDLLEIIAEAPVSARLSAISRRIGVGIRVSTAIAETDDGDAITHLLANTSAQIREETLDRLIERAEGRPDWHDPLVRRPGLHSRAARRLACFVAANLLGALAARQDLDAETVAEVLRVVRTRLASEDGGLPATAPNDRARDDDQTEGKVDFHLDSWRRSLSLAYEAAQREAAKPDGLSHQKVLNRLARGEAEFVIGALAVLADLPPDVVGTIVEEHSAKGLLAVAWKGGFSARDAVALQMQLGRVAPEQAIKPNDDSGFHLSGTEMEWQLEMFTEAAGQKRPRSLDDALARHGM
;
A
#
# COMPACT_ATOMS: atom_id res chain seq x y z
N MET A 1 -32.27 14.65 27.57
CA MET A 1 -33.58 14.07 27.92
C MET A 1 -33.32 12.90 28.85
N GLY A 2 -33.86 12.95 30.07
CA GLY A 2 -33.68 11.88 31.06
C GLY A 2 -34.46 10.63 30.65
N GLY A 3 -33.77 9.50 30.56
CA GLY A 3 -34.39 8.19 30.37
C GLY A 3 -35.01 7.70 31.67
N ASP A 4 -36.21 7.14 31.56
CA ASP A 4 -37.03 6.64 32.66
C ASP A 4 -36.32 5.47 33.39
N PRO A 5 -36.09 5.54 34.72
CA PRO A 5 -35.38 4.51 35.49
C PRO A 5 -36.16 3.19 35.68
N ALA A 6 -37.33 3.05 35.06
CA ALA A 6 -38.16 1.83 35.05
C ALA A 6 -37.80 0.83 33.92
N SER A 7 -36.71 1.05 33.18
CA SER A 7 -36.42 0.38 31.91
C SER A 7 -35.29 -0.67 31.94
N SER A 8 -34.63 -0.90 33.08
CA SER A 8 -33.62 -1.95 33.22
C SER A 8 -34.26 -3.30 33.55
N LEU A 9 -33.90 -4.33 32.79
CA LEU A 9 -34.43 -5.67 33.00
C LEU A 9 -33.91 -6.25 34.32
N THR A 10 -34.80 -6.54 35.27
CA THR A 10 -34.40 -7.18 36.54
C THR A 10 -33.93 -8.62 36.31
N TYR A 11 -32.97 -9.09 37.12
CA TYR A 11 -32.44 -10.45 37.03
C TYR A 11 -33.54 -11.52 37.07
N GLU A 12 -34.50 -11.41 37.99
CA GLU A 12 -35.60 -12.36 38.14
C GLU A 12 -36.51 -12.39 36.90
N ARG A 13 -36.78 -11.22 36.32
CA ARG A 13 -37.56 -11.11 35.09
C ARG A 13 -36.80 -11.73 33.92
N ALA A 14 -35.51 -11.42 33.75
CA ALA A 14 -34.65 -12.00 32.73
C ALA A 14 -34.59 -13.54 32.85
N ARG A 15 -34.43 -14.06 34.07
CA ARG A 15 -34.40 -15.51 34.35
C ARG A 15 -35.73 -16.19 33.99
N THR A 16 -36.85 -15.53 34.25
CA THR A 16 -38.19 -16.04 33.88
C THR A 16 -38.35 -16.07 32.36
N LEU A 17 -38.00 -14.98 31.68
CA LEU A 17 -38.07 -14.88 30.23
C LEU A 17 -37.15 -15.88 29.53
N ALA A 18 -35.95 -16.14 30.07
CA ALA A 18 -35.01 -17.11 29.52
C ALA A 18 -35.51 -18.56 29.55
N ARG A 19 -36.52 -18.86 30.37
CA ARG A 19 -37.15 -20.20 30.48
C ARG A 19 -38.56 -20.24 29.92
N HIS A 20 -38.98 -19.17 29.23
CA HIS A 20 -40.31 -19.10 28.64
C HIS A 20 -40.46 -20.14 27.53
N ASP A 21 -41.64 -20.77 27.38
CA ASP A 21 -41.84 -21.85 26.39
C ASP A 21 -41.73 -21.35 24.94
N ASP A 22 -42.21 -20.13 24.68
CA ASP A 22 -42.13 -19.49 23.36
C ASP A 22 -40.68 -19.05 23.01
N PRO A 23 -40.06 -19.61 21.96
CA PRO A 23 -38.72 -19.22 21.52
C PRO A 23 -38.64 -17.75 21.05
N ALA A 24 -39.73 -17.14 20.59
CA ALA A 24 -39.73 -15.73 20.19
C ALA A 24 -39.41 -14.80 21.38
N VAL A 25 -39.97 -15.11 22.56
CA VAL A 25 -39.71 -14.38 23.80
C VAL A 25 -38.26 -14.55 24.25
N ARG A 26 -37.73 -15.78 24.18
CA ARG A 26 -36.32 -16.05 24.51
C ARG A 26 -35.37 -15.36 23.53
N ARG A 27 -35.74 -15.27 22.25
CA ARG A 27 -34.96 -14.57 21.22
C ARG A 27 -34.93 -13.07 21.42
N GLU A 28 -36.07 -12.47 21.77
CA GLU A 28 -36.12 -11.04 22.11
C GLU A 28 -35.18 -10.74 23.29
N LEU A 29 -35.22 -11.56 24.34
CA LEU A 29 -34.28 -11.48 25.46
C LEU A 29 -32.82 -11.61 24.99
N ALA A 30 -32.52 -12.54 24.10
CA ALA A 30 -31.18 -12.78 23.57
C ALA A 30 -30.59 -11.60 22.77
N THR A 31 -31.41 -10.68 22.25
CA THR A 31 -30.92 -9.49 21.51
C THR A 31 -30.57 -8.30 22.39
N ARG A 32 -30.88 -8.36 23.69
CA ARG A 32 -30.72 -7.24 24.60
C ARG A 32 -29.30 -7.15 25.15
N ASP A 33 -28.75 -5.94 25.24
CA ASP A 33 -27.42 -5.67 25.78
C ASP A 33 -27.41 -5.48 27.32
N ASP A 34 -28.59 -5.31 27.94
CA ASP A 34 -28.74 -5.11 29.40
C ASP A 34 -28.96 -6.42 30.19
N VAL A 35 -28.76 -7.56 29.54
CA VAL A 35 -28.93 -8.91 30.13
C VAL A 35 -27.62 -9.35 30.77
N VAL A 36 -27.71 -9.92 31.98
CA VAL A 36 -26.53 -10.40 32.69
C VAL A 36 -25.83 -11.56 31.94
N PRO A 37 -24.49 -11.64 31.96
CA PRO A 37 -23.73 -12.62 31.19
C PRO A 37 -24.11 -14.09 31.45
N GLU A 38 -24.52 -14.44 32.66
CA GLU A 38 -24.91 -15.81 33.02
C GLU A 38 -26.18 -16.26 32.29
N ILE A 39 -27.10 -15.34 32.04
CA ILE A 39 -28.33 -15.63 31.29
C ILE A 39 -28.03 -15.75 29.80
N LEU A 40 -27.16 -14.88 29.26
CA LEU A 40 -26.70 -14.99 27.87
C LEU A 40 -25.94 -16.31 27.65
N TYR A 41 -25.14 -16.73 28.63
CA TYR A 41 -24.47 -18.04 28.61
C TYR A 41 -25.47 -19.20 28.61
N PHE A 42 -26.51 -19.13 29.45
CA PHE A 42 -27.58 -20.15 29.46
C PHE A 42 -28.31 -20.25 28.12
N LEU A 43 -28.62 -19.11 27.49
CA LEU A 43 -29.30 -19.06 26.18
C LEU A 43 -28.40 -19.50 25.01
N ALA A 44 -27.09 -19.59 25.20
CA ALA A 44 -26.17 -20.08 24.15
C ALA A 44 -26.39 -21.58 23.84
N GLU A 45 -26.99 -22.33 24.76
CA GLU A 45 -27.34 -23.75 24.59
C GLU A 45 -28.85 -23.95 24.29
N ASP A 46 -29.58 -22.88 23.95
CA ASP A 46 -31.03 -22.95 23.70
C ASP A 46 -31.35 -23.94 22.56
N PRO A 47 -32.40 -24.76 22.66
CA PRO A 47 -32.80 -25.66 21.58
C PRO A 47 -33.19 -24.92 20.28
N ASP A 48 -33.69 -23.68 20.36
CA ASP A 48 -34.07 -22.89 19.18
C ASP A 48 -32.84 -22.24 18.52
N VAL A 49 -32.65 -22.53 17.23
CA VAL A 49 -31.56 -21.98 16.42
C VAL A 49 -31.63 -20.45 16.36
N GLY A 50 -32.83 -19.87 16.29
CA GLY A 50 -33.02 -18.43 16.23
C GLY A 50 -32.57 -17.72 17.51
N VAL A 51 -32.75 -18.34 18.68
CA VAL A 51 -32.23 -17.83 19.96
C VAL A 51 -30.71 -17.87 19.96
N ARG A 52 -30.09 -19.02 19.61
CA ARG A 52 -28.62 -19.14 19.57
C ARG A 52 -27.98 -18.17 18.57
N LYS A 53 -28.62 -17.96 17.42
CA LYS A 53 -28.22 -16.97 16.41
C LYS A 53 -28.26 -15.54 16.97
N ALA A 54 -29.32 -15.18 17.70
CA ALA A 54 -29.40 -13.89 18.38
C ALA A 54 -28.27 -13.71 19.42
N ILE A 55 -27.94 -14.74 20.21
CA ILE A 55 -26.81 -14.71 21.14
C ILE A 55 -25.47 -14.57 20.41
N ALA A 56 -25.28 -15.24 19.27
CA ALA A 56 -24.06 -15.13 18.47
C ALA A 56 -23.82 -13.70 17.96
N GLY A 57 -24.88 -12.98 17.59
CA GLY A 57 -24.82 -11.58 17.14
C GLY A 57 -24.74 -10.54 18.26
N ASN A 58 -25.22 -10.85 19.47
CA ASN A 58 -25.29 -9.92 20.60
C ASN A 58 -23.88 -9.52 21.09
N THR A 59 -23.61 -8.22 21.24
CA THR A 59 -22.28 -7.71 21.64
C THR A 59 -21.91 -8.04 23.09
N ALA A 60 -22.89 -8.07 24.00
CA ALA A 60 -22.74 -8.40 25.42
C ALA A 60 -22.50 -9.89 25.71
N THR A 61 -22.64 -10.78 24.71
CA THR A 61 -22.41 -12.22 24.89
C THR A 61 -20.99 -12.52 25.39
N PRO A 62 -20.82 -13.21 26.54
CA PRO A 62 -19.50 -13.46 27.14
C PRO A 62 -18.67 -14.46 26.34
N LEU A 63 -17.34 -14.37 26.40
CA LEU A 63 -16.42 -15.22 25.63
C LEU A 63 -16.62 -16.73 25.83
N LYS A 64 -17.00 -17.16 27.05
CA LYS A 64 -17.32 -18.57 27.31
C LYS A 64 -18.51 -19.07 26.50
N ALA A 65 -19.53 -18.22 26.31
CA ALA A 65 -20.69 -18.53 25.46
C ALA A 65 -20.29 -18.53 23.97
N GLN A 66 -19.44 -17.59 23.57
CA GLN A 66 -18.90 -17.55 22.21
C GLN A 66 -18.13 -18.83 21.85
N LEU A 67 -17.36 -19.41 22.78
CA LEU A 67 -16.69 -20.70 22.56
C LEU A 67 -17.65 -21.87 22.34
N LEU A 68 -18.80 -21.89 23.02
CA LEU A 68 -19.84 -22.88 22.77
C LEU A 68 -20.43 -22.69 21.36
N LEU A 69 -20.78 -21.45 21.02
CA LEU A 69 -21.38 -21.09 19.73
C LEU A 69 -20.41 -21.27 18.55
N ALA A 70 -19.10 -21.14 18.76
CA ALA A 70 -18.09 -21.43 17.74
C ALA A 70 -18.07 -22.91 17.32
N ARG A 71 -18.69 -23.79 18.12
CA ARG A 71 -18.86 -25.22 17.86
C ARG A 71 -20.33 -25.60 17.66
N ASP A 72 -21.20 -24.62 17.42
CA ASP A 72 -22.63 -24.88 17.16
C ASP A 72 -22.80 -25.79 15.95
N GLN A 73 -23.88 -26.56 15.92
CA GLN A 73 -24.18 -27.44 14.80
C GLN A 73 -24.60 -26.62 13.56
N GLU A 74 -25.24 -25.48 13.77
CA GLU A 74 -25.79 -24.64 12.72
C GLU A 74 -24.76 -23.66 12.16
N GLU A 75 -24.54 -23.71 10.84
CA GLU A 75 -23.54 -22.85 10.18
C GLU A 75 -23.87 -21.35 10.31
N ASP A 76 -25.16 -21.01 10.33
CA ASP A 76 -25.63 -19.63 10.44
C ASP A 76 -25.27 -19.01 11.80
N VAL A 77 -25.30 -19.81 12.88
CA VAL A 77 -24.90 -19.37 14.21
C VAL A 77 -23.40 -19.09 14.24
N ARG A 78 -22.60 -20.00 13.66
CA ARG A 78 -21.14 -19.85 13.58
C ARG A 78 -20.73 -18.67 12.68
N ALA A 79 -21.45 -18.45 11.58
CA ALA A 79 -21.25 -17.33 10.67
C ALA A 79 -21.51 -15.97 11.34
N ASP A 80 -22.63 -15.84 12.07
CA ASP A 80 -22.97 -14.61 12.79
C ASP A 80 -21.94 -14.33 13.91
N LEU A 81 -21.51 -15.38 14.63
CA LEU A 81 -20.44 -15.26 15.61
C LEU A 81 -19.13 -14.81 14.96
N ALA A 82 -18.73 -15.41 13.84
CA ALA A 82 -17.50 -15.03 13.14
C ALA A 82 -17.50 -13.56 12.74
N GLY A 83 -18.61 -13.08 12.17
CA GLY A 83 -18.77 -11.68 11.83
C GLY A 83 -18.69 -10.76 13.06
N LYS A 84 -19.30 -11.15 14.19
CA LYS A 84 -19.22 -10.40 15.44
C LYS A 84 -17.79 -10.33 15.97
N VAL A 85 -17.16 -11.48 16.20
CA VAL A 85 -15.88 -11.56 16.91
C VAL A 85 -14.78 -10.84 16.14
N ALA A 86 -14.78 -10.96 14.81
CA ALA A 86 -13.81 -10.27 14.00
C ALA A 86 -13.93 -8.74 14.06
N ARG A 87 -15.16 -8.18 14.09
CA ARG A 87 -15.36 -6.74 14.28
C ARG A 87 -14.89 -6.22 15.64
N LEU A 88 -14.90 -7.07 16.66
CA LEU A 88 -14.42 -6.72 18.00
C LEU A 88 -12.91 -6.90 18.16
N CYS A 89 -12.24 -7.56 17.21
CA CYS A 89 -10.81 -7.85 17.26
C CYS A 89 -9.91 -6.61 17.43
N PRO A 90 -10.16 -5.45 16.77
CA PRO A 90 -9.33 -4.25 16.93
C PRO A 90 -9.32 -3.67 18.35
N HIS A 91 -10.33 -3.97 19.17
CA HIS A 91 -10.50 -3.43 20.53
C HIS A 91 -10.01 -4.39 21.62
N LEU A 92 -9.44 -5.53 21.25
CA LEU A 92 -8.87 -6.50 22.20
C LEU A 92 -7.44 -6.12 22.66
N SER A 93 -6.87 -5.01 22.17
CA SER A 93 -5.48 -4.61 22.41
C SER A 93 -5.20 -3.88 23.73
N ASP A 94 -6.23 -3.56 24.51
CA ASP A 94 -6.03 -2.78 25.74
C ASP A 94 -5.72 -3.70 26.93
N GLN A 95 -4.57 -3.41 27.56
CA GLN A 95 -3.96 -4.14 28.66
C GLN A 95 -4.94 -4.31 29.83
N ASP A 96 -5.28 -5.57 30.16
CA ASP A 96 -5.29 -6.11 31.53
C ASP A 96 -5.80 -7.57 31.65
N HIS A 97 -6.29 -8.23 30.59
CA HIS A 97 -6.88 -9.58 30.74
C HIS A 97 -6.31 -10.63 29.77
N ALA A 98 -5.10 -11.13 30.04
CA ALA A 98 -4.46 -12.23 29.28
C ALA A 98 -5.40 -13.45 29.05
N ARG A 99 -6.21 -13.81 30.06
CA ARG A 99 -7.19 -14.92 29.92
C ARG A 99 -8.33 -14.62 28.94
N ILE A 100 -8.76 -13.37 28.84
CA ILE A 100 -9.82 -12.94 27.90
C ILE A 100 -9.26 -12.98 26.48
N HIS A 101 -8.01 -12.55 26.32
CA HIS A 101 -7.28 -12.66 25.07
C HIS A 101 -7.14 -14.13 24.61
N ASP A 102 -6.72 -15.03 25.50
CA ASP A 102 -6.60 -16.47 25.18
C ASP A 102 -7.91 -17.09 24.72
N LEU A 103 -9.03 -16.75 25.38
CA LEU A 103 -10.35 -17.26 25.01
C LEU A 103 -10.82 -16.69 23.67
N ALA A 104 -10.62 -15.40 23.41
CA ALA A 104 -10.93 -14.80 22.11
C ALA A 104 -10.11 -15.41 20.98
N HIS A 105 -8.82 -15.66 21.22
CA HIS A 105 -7.94 -16.38 20.28
C HIS A 105 -8.47 -17.77 19.98
N GLN A 106 -8.88 -18.53 21.00
CA GLN A 106 -9.47 -19.86 20.82
C GLN A 106 -10.76 -19.84 19.99
N VAL A 107 -11.60 -18.80 20.14
CA VAL A 107 -12.81 -18.64 19.30
C VAL A 107 -12.41 -18.43 17.84
N LEU A 108 -11.52 -17.47 17.57
CA LEU A 108 -11.02 -17.18 16.22
C LEU A 108 -10.36 -18.41 15.59
N GLU A 109 -9.56 -19.12 16.36
CA GLU A 109 -8.90 -20.36 15.97
C GLU A 109 -9.87 -21.51 15.67
N CYS A 110 -10.97 -21.60 16.39
CA CYS A 110 -12.04 -22.58 16.13
C CYS A 110 -12.73 -22.26 14.81
N LEU A 111 -13.12 -21.00 14.61
CA LEU A 111 -13.80 -20.53 13.40
C LEU A 111 -12.90 -20.57 12.16
N ALA A 112 -11.59 -20.34 12.30
CA ALA A 112 -10.62 -20.48 11.22
C ALA A 112 -10.42 -21.94 10.79
N ARG A 113 -10.80 -22.90 11.63
CA ARG A 113 -10.76 -24.35 11.35
C ARG A 113 -12.14 -24.91 10.99
N ASP A 114 -13.15 -24.05 10.83
CA ASP A 114 -14.50 -24.48 10.51
C ASP A 114 -14.54 -25.29 9.21
N GLN A 115 -15.37 -26.31 9.16
CA GLN A 115 -15.51 -27.14 7.96
C GLN A 115 -16.20 -26.38 6.82
N ILE A 116 -17.03 -25.39 7.14
CA ILE A 116 -17.81 -24.62 6.18
C ILE A 116 -17.00 -23.43 5.66
N PRO A 117 -16.71 -23.35 4.34
CA PRO A 117 -15.96 -22.24 3.74
C PRO A 117 -16.61 -20.87 3.97
N ARG A 118 -17.95 -20.81 4.03
CA ARG A 118 -18.69 -19.57 4.27
C ARG A 118 -18.29 -18.92 5.59
N VAL A 119 -18.12 -19.70 6.67
CA VAL A 119 -17.71 -19.19 7.99
C VAL A 119 -16.28 -18.67 7.94
N ARG A 120 -15.36 -19.46 7.37
CA ARG A 120 -13.94 -19.06 7.24
C ARG A 120 -13.76 -17.82 6.36
N ARG A 121 -14.57 -17.68 5.30
CA ARG A 121 -14.59 -16.50 4.42
C ARG A 121 -15.06 -15.25 5.16
N ILE A 122 -16.11 -15.35 5.98
CA ILE A 122 -16.55 -14.21 6.80
C ILE A 122 -15.38 -13.74 7.65
N LEU A 123 -14.72 -14.67 8.34
CA LEU A 123 -13.55 -14.37 9.17
C LEU A 123 -12.44 -13.68 8.36
N ALA A 124 -12.06 -14.25 7.21
CA ALA A 124 -11.06 -13.70 6.31
C ALA A 124 -11.41 -12.27 5.85
N GLU A 125 -12.63 -12.04 5.36
CA GLU A 125 -13.08 -10.73 4.88
C GLU A 125 -13.06 -9.67 5.98
N THR A 126 -13.40 -10.06 7.21
CA THR A 126 -13.45 -9.14 8.35
C THR A 126 -12.10 -8.87 9.01
N LEU A 127 -11.13 -9.78 8.90
CA LEU A 127 -9.80 -9.63 9.51
C LEU A 127 -8.73 -9.15 8.52
N LYS A 128 -9.03 -9.09 7.23
CA LYS A 128 -8.04 -8.86 6.17
C LYS A 128 -7.25 -7.57 6.27
N ASP A 129 -7.70 -6.56 7.01
CA ASP A 129 -7.02 -5.28 7.19
C ASP A 129 -6.73 -4.96 8.66
N VAL A 130 -6.94 -5.93 9.56
CA VAL A 130 -6.79 -5.76 11.01
C VAL A 130 -5.35 -6.08 11.43
N ALA A 131 -4.58 -5.05 11.79
CA ALA A 131 -3.18 -5.19 12.24
C ALA A 131 -3.01 -5.98 13.56
N ALA A 132 -4.03 -5.95 14.43
CA ALA A 132 -4.03 -6.69 15.69
C ALA A 132 -4.51 -8.15 15.54
N ALA A 133 -4.78 -8.64 14.33
CA ALA A 133 -5.31 -9.98 14.13
C ALA A 133 -4.27 -11.05 14.53
N PRO A 134 -4.69 -12.21 15.09
CA PRO A 134 -3.76 -13.26 15.48
C PRO A 134 -3.01 -13.83 14.27
N ALA A 135 -1.68 -13.74 14.29
CA ALA A 135 -0.85 -14.15 13.15
C ALA A 135 -1.07 -15.60 12.72
N GLU A 136 -1.30 -16.52 13.68
CA GLU A 136 -1.57 -17.93 13.38
C GLU A 136 -2.90 -18.15 12.66
N VAL A 137 -3.93 -17.37 13.01
CA VAL A 137 -5.22 -17.39 12.32
C VAL A 137 -5.06 -16.87 10.90
N MET A 138 -4.35 -15.76 10.72
CA MET A 138 -4.12 -15.17 9.40
C MET A 138 -3.29 -16.08 8.49
N ARG A 139 -2.22 -16.70 8.99
CA ARG A 139 -1.43 -17.70 8.23
C ARG A 139 -2.25 -18.89 7.78
N ARG A 140 -3.17 -19.37 8.63
CA ARG A 140 -4.07 -20.49 8.31
C ARG A 140 -5.05 -20.11 7.19
N LEU A 141 -5.70 -18.95 7.31
CA LEU A 141 -6.65 -18.47 6.30
C LEU A 141 -5.94 -18.19 4.97
N ALA A 142 -4.71 -17.68 5.00
CA ALA A 142 -3.90 -17.45 3.80
C ALA A 142 -3.58 -18.74 3.03
N ARG A 143 -3.47 -19.87 3.74
CA ARG A 143 -3.22 -21.22 3.18
C ARG A 143 -4.49 -22.02 2.92
N ASP A 144 -5.66 -21.40 3.06
CA ASP A 144 -6.93 -22.09 2.85
C ASP A 144 -7.03 -22.67 1.43
N ALA A 145 -7.63 -23.85 1.32
CA ALA A 145 -7.86 -24.50 0.03
C ALA A 145 -8.83 -23.68 -0.84
N GLU A 146 -9.77 -22.97 -0.21
CA GLU A 146 -10.76 -22.16 -0.89
C GLU A 146 -10.20 -20.77 -1.21
N VAL A 147 -10.12 -20.45 -2.50
CA VAL A 147 -9.60 -19.16 -2.98
C VAL A 147 -10.34 -17.98 -2.35
N ALA A 148 -11.66 -18.10 -2.23
CA ALA A 148 -12.50 -17.06 -1.62
C ALA A 148 -12.18 -16.77 -0.15
N VAL A 149 -11.47 -17.67 0.55
CA VAL A 149 -10.98 -17.48 1.91
C VAL A 149 -9.56 -16.93 1.92
N SER A 150 -8.67 -17.48 1.09
CA SER A 150 -7.26 -17.08 1.07
C SER A 150 -7.00 -15.71 0.44
N THR A 151 -7.73 -15.35 -0.62
CA THR A 151 -7.47 -14.15 -1.43
C THR A 151 -7.54 -12.86 -0.62
N PRO A 152 -8.60 -12.59 0.19
CA PRO A 152 -8.67 -11.36 0.98
C PRO A 152 -7.48 -11.23 1.94
N VAL A 153 -7.06 -12.34 2.55
CA VAL A 153 -5.95 -12.35 3.50
C VAL A 153 -4.61 -12.10 2.81
N LEU A 154 -4.37 -12.76 1.68
CA LEU A 154 -3.12 -12.58 0.91
C LEU A 154 -2.99 -11.17 0.34
N GLU A 155 -4.10 -10.58 -0.12
CA GLU A 155 -4.10 -9.28 -0.78
C GLU A 155 -4.00 -8.10 0.21
N PHE A 156 -4.64 -8.18 1.39
CA PHE A 156 -4.79 -7.01 2.26
C PHE A 156 -4.11 -7.13 3.64
N SER A 157 -3.83 -8.36 4.14
CA SER A 157 -3.44 -8.56 5.56
C SER A 157 -2.13 -7.87 5.93
N PRO A 158 -2.10 -6.88 6.85
CA PRO A 158 -0.85 -6.29 7.31
C PRO A 158 -0.01 -7.22 8.20
N VAL A 159 -0.57 -8.35 8.63
CA VAL A 159 0.06 -9.29 9.59
C VAL A 159 0.99 -10.29 8.91
N LEU A 160 0.77 -10.59 7.63
CA LEU A 160 1.61 -11.54 6.89
C LEU A 160 2.96 -10.93 6.55
N THR A 161 4.03 -11.67 6.85
CA THR A 161 5.41 -11.29 6.55
C THR A 161 5.83 -11.76 5.16
N ASP A 162 6.91 -11.19 4.62
CA ASP A 162 7.51 -11.67 3.37
C ASP A 162 7.86 -13.16 3.43
N GLU A 163 8.29 -13.68 4.59
CA GLU A 163 8.63 -15.10 4.74
C GLU A 163 7.38 -15.98 4.64
N ASP A 164 6.27 -15.57 5.25
CA ASP A 164 4.98 -16.27 5.11
C ASP A 164 4.53 -16.33 3.64
N LEU A 165 4.70 -15.22 2.90
CA LEU A 165 4.34 -15.15 1.48
C LEU A 165 5.24 -16.04 0.62
N LEU A 166 6.55 -16.07 0.90
CA LEU A 166 7.51 -16.91 0.18
C LEU A 166 7.23 -18.40 0.40
N GLU A 167 6.88 -18.81 1.62
CA GLU A 167 6.46 -20.19 1.91
C GLU A 167 5.22 -20.56 1.09
N ILE A 168 4.21 -19.70 1.03
CA ILE A 168 2.98 -19.93 0.25
C ILE A 168 3.27 -20.03 -1.25
N ILE A 169 4.21 -19.24 -1.77
CA ILE A 169 4.67 -19.33 -3.16
C ILE A 169 5.38 -20.69 -3.41
N ALA A 170 6.18 -21.16 -2.45
CA ALA A 170 6.93 -22.41 -2.55
C ALA A 170 6.06 -23.67 -2.44
N GLU A 171 4.93 -23.62 -1.74
CA GLU A 171 3.98 -24.74 -1.51
C GLU A 171 3.20 -25.20 -2.76
N ALA A 172 3.61 -24.77 -3.96
CA ALA A 172 3.02 -25.00 -5.29
C ALA A 172 1.74 -24.18 -5.58
N PRO A 173 1.65 -23.51 -6.76
CA PRO A 173 0.73 -22.39 -6.93
C PRO A 173 -0.68 -22.80 -7.33
N VAL A 174 -1.67 -22.35 -6.55
CA VAL A 174 -2.97 -21.98 -7.10
C VAL A 174 -2.81 -20.58 -7.67
N SER A 175 -2.97 -20.42 -9.00
CA SER A 175 -2.76 -19.14 -9.71
C SER A 175 -3.47 -17.94 -9.05
N ALA A 176 -4.64 -18.18 -8.47
CA ALA A 176 -5.40 -17.17 -7.75
C ALA A 176 -4.71 -16.65 -6.47
N ARG A 177 -3.95 -17.49 -5.75
CA ARG A 177 -3.17 -17.05 -4.58
C ARG A 177 -1.99 -16.19 -4.99
N LEU A 178 -1.24 -16.61 -6.01
CA LEU A 178 -0.14 -15.80 -6.56
C LEU A 178 -0.65 -14.44 -7.04
N SER A 179 -1.78 -14.43 -7.76
CA SER A 179 -2.42 -13.20 -8.21
C SER A 179 -2.83 -12.29 -7.05
N ALA A 180 -3.32 -12.85 -5.94
CA ALA A 180 -3.65 -12.07 -4.74
C ALA A 180 -2.40 -11.45 -4.12
N ILE A 181 -1.31 -12.21 -4.00
CA ILE A 181 0.00 -11.71 -3.51
C ILE A 181 0.51 -10.60 -4.43
N SER A 182 0.41 -10.77 -5.76
CA SER A 182 0.83 -9.77 -6.74
C SER A 182 0.07 -8.45 -6.66
N ARG A 183 -1.20 -8.46 -6.24
CA ARG A 183 -2.04 -7.25 -6.10
C ARG A 183 -1.87 -6.54 -4.76
N ARG A 184 -1.18 -7.16 -3.81
CA ARG A 184 -0.93 -6.62 -2.48
C ARG A 184 -0.22 -5.27 -2.52
N ILE A 185 -0.57 -4.37 -1.62
CA ILE A 185 0.14 -3.09 -1.46
C ILE A 185 1.52 -3.36 -0.84
N GLY A 186 2.59 -2.90 -1.49
CA GLY A 186 3.95 -3.00 -0.97
C GLY A 186 4.57 -4.40 -1.07
N VAL A 187 4.52 -5.03 -2.25
CA VAL A 187 5.21 -6.31 -2.49
C VAL A 187 6.73 -6.10 -2.44
N GLY A 188 7.40 -6.75 -1.48
CA GLY A 188 8.85 -6.68 -1.30
C GLY A 188 9.66 -7.36 -2.41
N ILE A 189 10.94 -6.99 -2.51
CA ILE A 189 11.88 -7.46 -3.56
C ILE A 189 11.99 -8.99 -3.64
N ARG A 190 12.04 -9.67 -2.48
CA ARG A 190 12.17 -11.14 -2.44
C ARG A 190 10.92 -11.80 -3.01
N VAL A 191 9.75 -11.32 -2.59
CA VAL A 191 8.44 -11.85 -3.00
C VAL A 191 8.18 -11.60 -4.48
N SER A 192 8.49 -10.40 -4.98
CA SER A 192 8.33 -10.07 -6.40
C SER A 192 9.22 -10.94 -7.30
N THR A 193 10.46 -11.20 -6.86
CA THR A 193 11.38 -12.10 -7.57
C THR A 193 10.86 -13.53 -7.58
N ALA A 194 10.38 -14.03 -6.43
CA ALA A 194 9.79 -15.36 -6.33
C ALA A 194 8.57 -15.51 -7.25
N ILE A 195 7.66 -14.51 -7.30
CA ILE A 195 6.52 -14.53 -8.23
C ILE A 195 6.99 -14.59 -9.69
N ALA A 196 7.98 -13.76 -10.08
CA ALA A 196 8.50 -13.74 -11.44
C ALA A 196 9.10 -15.09 -11.90
N GLU A 197 9.52 -15.93 -10.95
CA GLU A 197 10.08 -17.27 -11.18
C GLU A 197 9.00 -18.37 -11.34
N THR A 198 7.75 -18.13 -10.93
CA THR A 198 6.65 -19.15 -10.98
C THR A 198 6.07 -19.43 -12.37
N ASP A 199 6.46 -18.67 -13.41
CA ASP A 199 5.90 -18.70 -14.79
C ASP A 199 4.38 -18.46 -14.91
N ASP A 200 3.71 -18.08 -13.81
CA ASP A 200 2.28 -17.78 -13.77
C ASP A 200 1.97 -16.45 -14.48
N GLY A 201 1.29 -16.55 -15.62
CA GLY A 201 1.01 -15.40 -16.48
C GLY A 201 0.15 -14.33 -15.80
N ASP A 202 -0.89 -14.74 -15.08
CA ASP A 202 -1.84 -13.83 -14.42
C ASP A 202 -1.19 -13.13 -13.24
N ALA A 203 -0.46 -13.88 -12.41
CA ALA A 203 0.26 -13.33 -11.28
C ALA A 203 1.35 -12.34 -11.71
N ILE A 204 2.11 -12.65 -12.76
CA ILE A 204 3.13 -11.74 -13.30
C ILE A 204 2.47 -10.49 -13.89
N THR A 205 1.35 -10.63 -14.60
CA THR A 205 0.60 -9.49 -15.15
C THR A 205 0.15 -8.54 -14.03
N HIS A 206 -0.40 -9.07 -12.95
CA HIS A 206 -0.77 -8.28 -11.77
C HIS A 206 0.45 -7.65 -11.08
N LEU A 207 1.57 -8.36 -10.98
CA LEU A 207 2.80 -7.84 -10.38
C LEU A 207 3.36 -6.66 -11.19
N LEU A 208 3.36 -6.78 -12.52
CA LEU A 208 3.83 -5.73 -13.43
C LEU A 208 2.92 -4.49 -13.38
N ALA A 209 1.60 -4.70 -13.25
CA ALA A 209 0.61 -3.62 -13.10
C ALA A 209 0.66 -2.96 -11.71
N ASN A 210 1.18 -3.66 -10.70
CA ASN A 210 1.30 -3.14 -9.35
C ASN A 210 2.47 -2.17 -9.23
N THR A 211 2.16 -0.88 -9.15
CA THR A 211 3.13 0.22 -9.02
C THR A 211 3.82 0.26 -7.66
N SER A 212 3.21 -0.33 -6.63
CA SER A 212 3.80 -0.42 -5.28
C SER A 212 4.79 -1.58 -5.12
N ALA A 213 4.82 -2.52 -6.07
CA ALA A 213 5.71 -3.66 -6.02
C ALA A 213 7.17 -3.23 -6.26
N GLN A 214 8.08 -3.69 -5.41
CA GLN A 214 9.51 -3.46 -5.57
C GLN A 214 10.09 -4.57 -6.45
N ILE A 215 10.41 -4.26 -7.71
CA ILE A 215 10.97 -5.21 -8.68
C ILE A 215 12.41 -4.77 -8.99
N ARG A 216 13.39 -5.66 -8.81
CA ARG A 216 14.77 -5.41 -9.23
C ARG A 216 14.88 -5.29 -10.74
N GLU A 217 15.80 -4.45 -11.22
CA GLU A 217 16.08 -4.27 -12.65
C GLU A 217 16.39 -5.60 -13.34
N GLU A 218 17.20 -6.45 -12.71
CA GLU A 218 17.56 -7.77 -13.23
C GLU A 218 16.33 -8.68 -13.44
N THR A 219 15.35 -8.60 -12.54
CA THR A 219 14.09 -9.34 -12.66
C THR A 219 13.20 -8.74 -13.74
N LEU A 220 13.13 -7.41 -13.81
CA LEU A 220 12.35 -6.71 -14.83
C LEU A 220 12.89 -6.98 -16.24
N ASP A 221 14.21 -6.98 -16.43
CA ASP A 221 14.86 -7.27 -17.71
C ASP A 221 14.56 -8.70 -18.18
N ARG A 222 14.62 -9.68 -17.26
CA ARG A 222 14.22 -11.07 -17.55
C ARG A 222 12.73 -11.17 -17.94
N LEU A 223 11.86 -10.37 -17.34
CA LEU A 223 10.43 -10.34 -17.71
C LEU A 223 10.22 -9.68 -19.08
N ILE A 224 10.95 -8.61 -19.40
CA ILE A 224 10.91 -7.95 -20.72
C ILE A 224 11.40 -8.88 -21.83
N GLU A 225 12.42 -9.70 -21.54
CA GLU A 225 12.89 -10.76 -22.44
C GLU A 225 11.81 -11.77 -22.79
N ARG A 226 10.98 -12.12 -21.82
CA ARG A 226 9.87 -13.06 -21.97
C ARG A 226 8.59 -12.42 -22.50
N ALA A 227 8.53 -11.09 -22.61
CA ALA A 227 7.34 -10.35 -23.01
C ALA A 227 6.99 -10.48 -24.49
N GLU A 228 7.92 -10.91 -25.37
CA GLU A 228 7.68 -11.04 -26.81
C GLU A 228 6.44 -11.89 -27.14
N GLY A 229 6.25 -13.00 -26.42
CA GLY A 229 5.12 -13.91 -26.59
C GLY A 229 3.93 -13.64 -25.68
N ARG A 230 3.93 -12.55 -24.89
CA ARG A 230 2.92 -12.29 -23.85
C ARG A 230 2.35 -10.87 -23.97
N PRO A 231 1.35 -10.66 -24.85
CA PRO A 231 0.75 -9.34 -25.09
C PRO A 231 0.20 -8.68 -23.83
N ASP A 232 -0.33 -9.47 -22.89
CA ASP A 232 -0.91 -8.97 -21.64
C ASP A 232 0.12 -8.26 -20.73
N TRP A 233 1.41 -8.51 -20.95
CA TRP A 233 2.49 -7.85 -20.19
C TRP A 233 2.87 -6.47 -20.77
N HIS A 234 2.49 -6.18 -22.02
CA HIS A 234 2.96 -4.98 -22.73
C HIS A 234 2.43 -3.69 -22.10
N ASP A 235 1.11 -3.59 -21.85
CA ASP A 235 0.52 -2.37 -21.24
C ASP A 235 1.02 -2.12 -19.80
N PRO A 236 1.05 -3.12 -18.90
CA PRO A 236 1.64 -2.96 -17.57
C PRO A 236 3.11 -2.53 -17.59
N LEU A 237 3.91 -3.12 -18.49
CA LEU A 237 5.33 -2.76 -18.63
C LEU A 237 5.49 -1.33 -19.12
N VAL A 238 4.71 -0.88 -20.11
CA VAL A 238 4.82 0.50 -20.64
C VAL A 238 4.42 1.55 -19.62
N ARG A 239 3.43 1.27 -18.76
CA ARG A 239 2.94 2.22 -17.75
C ARG A 239 3.83 2.33 -16.52
N ARG A 240 4.82 1.44 -16.37
CA ARG A 240 5.64 1.39 -15.15
C ARG A 240 6.64 2.56 -15.09
N PRO A 241 6.72 3.29 -13.97
CA PRO A 241 7.70 4.35 -13.81
C PRO A 241 9.13 3.77 -13.73
N GLY A 242 10.12 4.51 -14.23
CA GLY A 242 11.55 4.16 -14.07
C GLY A 242 12.09 3.11 -15.05
N LEU A 243 11.47 2.91 -16.23
CA LEU A 243 12.07 2.08 -17.27
C LEU A 243 13.35 2.71 -17.82
N HIS A 244 14.45 1.96 -17.77
CA HIS A 244 15.69 2.36 -18.44
C HIS A 244 15.52 2.35 -19.97
N SER A 245 16.34 3.14 -20.65
CA SER A 245 16.23 3.39 -22.09
C SER A 245 16.38 2.13 -22.96
N ARG A 246 17.09 1.11 -22.46
CA ARG A 246 17.23 -0.18 -23.15
C ARG A 246 15.94 -1.00 -23.07
N ALA A 247 15.31 -1.07 -21.90
CA ALA A 247 14.02 -1.72 -21.68
C ALA A 247 12.92 -1.09 -22.54
N ALA A 248 12.83 0.24 -22.53
CA ALA A 248 11.84 0.98 -23.31
C ALA A 248 11.98 0.73 -24.83
N ARG A 249 13.21 0.71 -25.36
CA ARG A 249 13.47 0.38 -26.77
C ARG A 249 13.07 -1.05 -27.12
N ARG A 250 13.40 -2.02 -26.25
CA ARG A 250 13.02 -3.43 -26.46
C ARG A 250 11.51 -3.58 -26.50
N LEU A 251 10.79 -2.98 -25.54
CA LEU A 251 9.33 -2.97 -25.52
C LEU A 251 8.74 -2.31 -26.77
N ALA A 252 9.31 -1.17 -27.21
CA ALA A 252 8.89 -0.50 -28.43
C ALA A 252 9.05 -1.40 -29.68
N CYS A 253 10.13 -2.18 -29.76
CA CYS A 253 10.31 -3.17 -30.83
C CYS A 253 9.22 -4.26 -30.81
N PHE A 254 8.90 -4.81 -29.65
CA PHE A 254 7.89 -5.87 -29.52
C PHE A 254 6.47 -5.36 -29.80
N VAL A 255 6.10 -4.21 -29.22
CA VAL A 255 4.79 -3.58 -29.45
C VAL A 255 4.64 -3.16 -30.91
N ALA A 256 5.69 -2.59 -31.52
CA ALA A 256 5.68 -2.28 -32.95
C ALA A 256 5.50 -3.56 -33.78
N ALA A 257 6.26 -4.63 -33.51
CA ALA A 257 6.14 -5.88 -34.24
C ALA A 257 4.71 -6.47 -34.16
N ASN A 258 4.08 -6.44 -32.98
CA ASN A 258 2.73 -6.92 -32.77
C ASN A 258 1.67 -6.08 -33.53
N LEU A 259 1.72 -4.74 -33.37
CA LEU A 259 0.82 -3.83 -34.08
C LEU A 259 1.01 -3.87 -35.60
N LEU A 260 2.25 -4.03 -36.06
CA LEU A 260 2.58 -4.19 -37.48
C LEU A 260 2.07 -5.52 -38.04
N GLY A 261 2.10 -6.60 -37.24
CA GLY A 261 1.46 -7.87 -37.60
C GLY A 261 -0.05 -7.72 -37.76
N ALA A 262 -0.70 -7.03 -36.83
CA ALA A 262 -2.14 -6.73 -36.93
C ALA A 262 -2.48 -5.85 -38.15
N LEU A 263 -1.64 -4.86 -38.47
CA LEU A 263 -1.78 -4.04 -39.67
C LEU A 263 -1.58 -4.83 -40.97
N ALA A 264 -0.65 -5.79 -40.99
CA ALA A 264 -0.41 -6.64 -42.16
C ALA A 264 -1.53 -7.68 -42.39
N ALA A 265 -2.26 -8.06 -41.34
CA ALA A 265 -3.40 -8.97 -41.43
C ALA A 265 -4.69 -8.31 -41.96
N ARG A 266 -4.69 -6.97 -42.11
CA ARG A 266 -5.83 -6.23 -42.64
C ARG A 266 -5.99 -6.45 -44.14
N GLN A 267 -7.23 -6.61 -44.59
CA GLN A 267 -7.57 -6.78 -46.00
C GLN A 267 -7.79 -5.44 -46.74
N ASP A 268 -7.88 -4.33 -46.01
CA ASP A 268 -8.18 -3.00 -46.54
C ASP A 268 -6.94 -2.14 -46.80
N LEU A 269 -5.73 -2.68 -46.59
CA LEU A 269 -4.46 -2.03 -46.92
C LEU A 269 -3.73 -2.82 -47.99
N ASP A 270 -3.18 -2.12 -48.99
CA ASP A 270 -2.37 -2.74 -50.02
C ASP A 270 -0.98 -3.16 -49.47
N ALA A 271 -0.39 -4.18 -50.09
CA ALA A 271 0.86 -4.78 -49.62
C ALA A 271 2.05 -3.81 -49.68
N GLU A 272 2.03 -2.80 -50.57
CA GLU A 272 3.09 -1.81 -50.72
C GLU A 272 3.07 -0.82 -49.55
N THR A 273 1.88 -0.31 -49.19
CA THR A 273 1.68 0.56 -48.02
C THR A 273 2.09 -0.12 -46.72
N VAL A 274 1.72 -1.40 -46.52
CA VAL A 274 2.12 -2.17 -45.33
C VAL A 274 3.64 -2.34 -45.28
N ALA A 275 4.28 -2.67 -46.40
CA ALA A 275 5.74 -2.84 -46.47
C ALA A 275 6.49 -1.54 -46.16
N GLU A 276 5.98 -0.40 -46.62
CA GLU A 276 6.60 0.91 -46.36
C GLU A 276 6.49 1.32 -44.89
N VAL A 277 5.33 1.13 -44.26
CA VAL A 277 5.15 1.39 -42.82
C VAL A 277 6.05 0.49 -41.99
N LEU A 278 6.13 -0.81 -42.30
CA LEU A 278 7.04 -1.77 -41.67
C LEU A 278 8.50 -1.30 -41.73
N ARG A 279 8.94 -0.84 -42.91
CA ARG A 279 10.30 -0.39 -43.16
C ARG A 279 10.64 0.84 -42.32
N VAL A 280 9.80 1.88 -42.37
CA VAL A 280 10.04 3.14 -41.65
C VAL A 280 10.11 2.94 -40.14
N VAL A 281 9.21 2.13 -39.57
CA VAL A 281 9.19 1.86 -38.12
C VAL A 281 10.44 1.08 -37.69
N ARG A 282 10.83 0.04 -38.45
CA ARG A 282 12.06 -0.74 -38.14
C ARG A 282 13.32 0.09 -38.25
N THR A 283 13.45 0.95 -39.27
CA THR A 283 14.62 1.82 -39.43
C THR A 283 14.75 2.81 -38.26
N ARG A 284 13.64 3.37 -37.76
CA ARG A 284 13.66 4.31 -36.63
C ARG A 284 13.92 3.65 -35.27
N LEU A 285 13.56 2.38 -35.10
CA LEU A 285 13.85 1.62 -33.89
C LEU A 285 15.31 1.10 -33.85
N ALA A 286 15.94 0.92 -35.02
CA ALA A 286 17.31 0.42 -35.15
C ALA A 286 18.40 1.49 -34.99
N SER A 287 18.08 2.77 -35.19
CA SER A 287 19.02 3.87 -34.92
C SER A 287 19.19 4.07 -33.42
N GLU A 288 20.44 4.06 -32.92
CA GLU A 288 20.77 4.16 -31.48
C GLU A 288 20.29 5.47 -30.83
N ASP A 289 20.11 6.52 -31.64
CA ASP A 289 19.47 7.78 -31.25
C ASP A 289 17.98 7.76 -31.63
N GLY A 290 17.11 7.58 -30.64
CA GLY A 290 15.67 7.84 -30.75
C GLY A 290 15.33 9.34 -30.88
N GLY A 291 16.16 10.12 -31.58
CA GLY A 291 15.98 11.55 -31.77
C GLY A 291 15.09 11.86 -32.96
N LEU A 292 14.05 12.66 -32.73
CA LEU A 292 13.54 13.58 -33.77
C LEU A 292 14.74 14.37 -34.33
N PRO A 293 14.79 14.70 -35.63
CA PRO A 293 15.99 15.25 -36.25
C PRO A 293 16.37 16.60 -35.64
N ALA A 294 17.40 16.60 -34.79
CA ALA A 294 18.09 17.82 -34.37
C ALA A 294 19.15 18.16 -35.41
N THR A 295 19.09 19.40 -35.87
CA THR A 295 20.05 20.04 -36.76
C THR A 295 21.49 19.96 -36.22
N ALA A 296 22.43 19.76 -37.14
CA ALA A 296 23.86 19.49 -36.96
C ALA A 296 24.66 20.56 -36.17
N PRO A 297 26.00 20.41 -36.00
CA PRO A 297 26.63 19.73 -34.87
C PRO A 297 27.62 20.65 -34.12
N ASN A 298 27.98 20.34 -32.87
CA ASN A 298 29.27 20.80 -32.35
C ASN A 298 29.88 19.87 -31.29
N ASP A 299 31.17 19.65 -31.47
CA ASP A 299 32.07 18.77 -30.71
C ASP A 299 32.26 19.22 -29.25
N ARG A 300 32.39 18.24 -28.33
CA ARG A 300 33.64 17.99 -27.57
C ARG A 300 33.50 16.80 -26.61
N ALA A 301 34.52 15.95 -26.69
CA ALA A 301 34.77 14.71 -25.96
C ALA A 301 34.81 14.81 -24.43
N ARG A 302 34.57 13.68 -23.73
CA ARG A 302 35.64 12.92 -23.04
C ARG A 302 35.15 11.65 -22.31
N ASP A 303 35.79 10.56 -22.70
CA ASP A 303 36.29 9.38 -21.98
C ASP A 303 35.50 8.76 -20.82
N ASP A 304 35.12 7.51 -21.07
CA ASP A 304 34.89 6.43 -20.12
C ASP A 304 36.05 6.31 -19.10
N ASP A 305 35.69 6.25 -17.82
CA ASP A 305 36.49 5.49 -16.84
C ASP A 305 35.55 4.71 -15.93
N GLN A 306 35.74 3.39 -15.95
CA GLN A 306 35.07 2.42 -15.10
C GLN A 306 35.85 2.35 -13.80
N THR A 307 35.20 2.58 -12.66
CA THR A 307 35.71 2.05 -11.40
C THR A 307 34.58 1.71 -10.45
N GLU A 308 34.56 0.42 -10.10
CA GLU A 308 33.60 -0.23 -9.23
C GLU A 308 33.69 0.31 -7.80
N GLY A 309 32.55 0.77 -7.29
CA GLY A 309 32.31 0.97 -5.87
C GLY A 309 30.86 0.60 -5.60
N LYS A 310 30.62 -0.51 -4.89
CA LYS A 310 29.31 -0.86 -4.33
C LYS A 310 28.93 0.18 -3.28
N VAL A 311 28.38 1.29 -3.74
CA VAL A 311 27.65 2.28 -2.93
C VAL A 311 26.21 2.21 -3.41
N ASP A 312 25.27 2.34 -2.48
CA ASP A 312 23.83 2.24 -2.69
C ASP A 312 23.36 3.18 -3.83
N PHE A 313 23.39 2.66 -5.07
CA PHE A 313 23.38 3.48 -6.30
C PHE A 313 22.07 4.24 -6.46
N HIS A 314 20.97 3.73 -5.89
CA HIS A 314 19.68 4.40 -5.90
C HIS A 314 19.64 5.60 -4.95
N LEU A 315 20.21 5.46 -3.75
CA LEU A 315 20.30 6.55 -2.77
C LEU A 315 21.28 7.63 -3.24
N ASP A 316 22.40 7.22 -3.85
CA ASP A 316 23.41 8.13 -4.40
C ASP A 316 22.92 8.83 -5.68
N SER A 317 22.23 8.14 -6.59
CA SER A 317 21.65 8.75 -7.80
C SER A 317 20.54 9.75 -7.45
N TRP A 318 19.65 9.40 -6.52
CA TRP A 318 18.63 10.30 -6.01
C TRP A 318 19.23 11.53 -5.32
N ARG A 319 20.19 11.33 -4.41
CA ARG A 319 20.90 12.43 -3.75
C ARG A 319 21.66 13.32 -4.73
N ARG A 320 22.32 12.73 -5.74
CA ARG A 320 22.97 13.50 -6.81
C ARG A 320 21.95 14.34 -7.58
N SER A 321 20.80 13.78 -7.95
CA SER A 321 19.74 14.56 -8.62
C SER A 321 19.27 15.73 -7.75
N LEU A 322 19.01 15.47 -6.45
CA LEU A 322 18.63 16.51 -5.49
C LEU A 322 19.71 17.59 -5.30
N SER A 323 20.99 17.20 -5.23
CA SER A 323 22.12 18.15 -5.15
C SER A 323 22.22 19.01 -6.42
N LEU A 324 22.08 18.41 -7.60
CA LEU A 324 22.09 19.14 -8.88
C LEU A 324 20.90 20.11 -8.98
N ALA A 325 19.72 19.70 -8.54
CA ALA A 325 18.54 20.55 -8.51
C ALA A 325 18.68 21.70 -7.50
N TYR A 326 19.27 21.44 -6.34
CA TYR A 326 19.59 22.45 -5.33
C TYR A 326 20.61 23.47 -5.86
N GLU A 327 21.68 23.02 -6.51
CA GLU A 327 22.64 23.91 -7.16
C GLU A 327 21.99 24.73 -8.28
N ALA A 328 21.13 24.13 -9.09
CA ALA A 328 20.38 24.84 -10.13
C ALA A 328 19.49 25.92 -9.52
N ALA A 329 18.82 25.64 -8.40
CA ALA A 329 18.01 26.61 -7.67
C ALA A 329 18.85 27.72 -7.03
N GLN A 330 20.04 27.41 -6.49
CA GLN A 330 20.97 28.42 -5.96
C GLN A 330 21.49 29.35 -7.07
N ARG A 331 21.84 28.81 -8.24
CA ARG A 331 22.21 29.60 -9.42
C ARG A 331 21.07 30.50 -9.87
N GLU A 332 19.82 30.03 -9.79
CA GLU A 332 18.64 30.84 -10.09
C GLU A 332 18.42 31.94 -9.03
N ALA A 333 18.61 31.64 -7.76
CA ALA A 333 18.51 32.60 -6.66
C ALA A 333 19.58 33.71 -6.73
N ALA A 334 20.75 33.41 -7.29
CA ALA A 334 21.84 34.37 -7.50
C ALA A 334 21.63 35.32 -8.69
N LYS A 335 20.60 35.11 -9.53
CA LYS A 335 20.28 36.01 -10.65
C LYS A 335 19.61 37.30 -10.16
N PRO A 336 19.70 38.42 -10.93
CA PRO A 336 19.04 39.69 -10.57
C PRO A 336 17.53 39.56 -10.34
N ASP A 337 16.89 38.65 -11.08
CA ASP A 337 15.44 38.40 -10.98
C ASP A 337 15.05 37.45 -9.83
N GLY A 338 16.03 36.89 -9.10
CA GLY A 338 15.88 36.02 -7.94
C GLY A 338 15.03 34.75 -8.14
N LEU A 339 14.91 33.97 -7.07
CA LEU A 339 14.00 32.83 -6.97
C LEU A 339 12.73 33.27 -6.23
N SER A 340 11.66 33.62 -6.96
CA SER A 340 10.39 34.04 -6.37
C SER A 340 9.40 32.89 -6.19
N HIS A 341 8.48 33.00 -5.22
CA HIS A 341 7.41 32.00 -5.01
C HIS A 341 6.61 31.73 -6.29
N GLN A 342 6.32 32.76 -7.08
CA GLN A 342 5.60 32.61 -8.35
C GLN A 342 6.38 31.78 -9.39
N LYS A 343 7.72 31.94 -9.46
CA LYS A 343 8.55 31.12 -10.36
C LYS A 343 8.51 29.64 -9.95
N VAL A 344 8.55 29.36 -8.65
CA VAL A 344 8.44 28.00 -8.11
C VAL A 344 7.08 27.39 -8.45
N LEU A 345 5.98 28.12 -8.23
CA LEU A 345 4.63 27.66 -8.55
C LEU A 345 4.41 27.46 -10.05
N ASN A 346 4.99 28.30 -10.92
CA ASN A 346 4.91 28.12 -12.37
C ASN A 346 5.63 26.84 -12.84
N ARG A 347 6.75 26.49 -12.21
CA ARG A 347 7.49 25.25 -12.51
C ARG A 347 6.79 24.02 -11.92
N LEU A 348 6.18 24.16 -10.74
CA LEU A 348 5.30 23.15 -10.16
C LEU A 348 4.15 22.80 -11.12
N ALA A 349 3.48 23.81 -11.68
CA ALA A 349 2.39 23.61 -12.65
C ALA A 349 2.84 22.93 -13.96
N ARG A 350 4.14 22.95 -14.28
CA ARG A 350 4.74 22.27 -15.44
C ARG A 350 5.27 20.87 -15.11
N GLY A 351 5.16 20.43 -13.85
CA GLY A 351 5.63 19.12 -13.41
C GLY A 351 7.15 19.03 -13.19
N GLU A 352 7.85 20.16 -13.08
CA GLU A 352 9.31 20.20 -12.89
C GLU A 352 9.69 19.96 -11.41
N ALA A 353 9.33 18.79 -10.87
CA ALA A 353 9.41 18.48 -9.44
C ALA A 353 10.83 18.60 -8.86
N GLU A 354 11.85 18.14 -9.57
CA GLU A 354 13.25 18.18 -9.08
C GLU A 354 13.70 19.62 -8.80
N PHE A 355 13.48 20.54 -9.74
CA PHE A 355 13.81 21.96 -9.54
C PHE A 355 12.99 22.56 -8.39
N VAL A 356 11.70 22.21 -8.27
CA VAL A 356 10.85 22.70 -7.18
C VAL A 356 11.39 22.23 -5.82
N ILE A 357 11.84 20.98 -5.69
CA ILE A 357 12.45 20.48 -4.45
C ILE A 357 13.70 21.29 -4.11
N GLY A 358 14.60 21.50 -5.08
CA GLY A 358 15.79 22.33 -4.88
C GLY A 358 15.44 23.77 -4.51
N ALA A 359 14.42 24.35 -5.13
CA ALA A 359 13.96 25.71 -4.85
C ALA A 359 13.34 25.85 -3.46
N LEU A 360 12.54 24.87 -3.02
CA LEU A 360 11.99 24.82 -1.67
C LEU A 360 13.10 24.69 -0.62
N ALA A 361 14.11 23.86 -0.88
CA ALA A 361 15.27 23.72 0.00
C ALA A 361 16.04 25.05 0.15
N VAL A 362 16.25 25.79 -0.94
CA VAL A 362 16.88 27.12 -0.90
C VAL A 362 16.02 28.12 -0.13
N LEU A 363 14.71 28.19 -0.41
CA LEU A 363 13.82 29.18 0.19
C LEU A 363 13.55 28.90 1.68
N ALA A 364 13.47 27.64 2.08
CA ALA A 364 13.23 27.23 3.47
C ALA A 364 14.51 27.08 4.30
N ASP A 365 15.68 27.31 3.70
CA ASP A 365 17.00 27.05 4.32
C ASP A 365 17.04 25.65 4.97
N LEU A 366 16.80 24.65 4.13
CA LEU A 366 16.79 23.23 4.51
C LEU A 366 17.72 22.43 3.60
N PRO A 367 18.34 21.35 4.12
CA PRO A 367 19.06 20.42 3.28
C PRO A 367 18.14 19.82 2.20
N PRO A 368 18.59 19.69 0.93
CA PRO A 368 17.74 19.21 -0.16
C PRO A 368 17.30 17.75 0.02
N ASP A 369 18.06 16.94 0.75
CA ASP A 369 17.71 15.59 1.17
C ASP A 369 16.52 15.56 2.14
N VAL A 370 16.39 16.55 3.03
CA VAL A 370 15.24 16.66 3.94
C VAL A 370 13.97 16.97 3.15
N VAL A 371 14.03 17.95 2.25
CA VAL A 371 12.87 18.30 1.40
C VAL A 371 12.51 17.17 0.45
N GLY A 372 13.51 16.51 -0.14
CA GLY A 372 13.32 15.33 -0.98
C GLY A 372 12.63 14.19 -0.22
N THR A 373 13.07 13.90 1.01
CA THR A 373 12.46 12.86 1.87
C THR A 373 11.00 13.19 2.20
N ILE A 374 10.71 14.45 2.54
CA ILE A 374 9.34 14.90 2.82
C ILE A 374 8.40 14.67 1.61
N VAL A 375 8.91 14.90 0.39
CA VAL A 375 8.16 14.67 -0.85
C VAL A 375 7.99 13.18 -1.13
N GLU A 376 9.04 12.37 -0.99
CA GLU A 376 8.98 10.91 -1.18
C GLU A 376 8.03 10.23 -0.20
N GLU A 377 7.95 10.73 1.04
CA GLU A 377 7.05 10.21 2.07
C GLU A 377 5.61 10.77 1.95
N HIS A 378 5.33 11.60 0.93
CA HIS A 378 4.00 12.17 0.68
C HIS A 378 3.44 12.91 1.91
N SER A 379 4.32 13.54 2.71
CA SER A 379 3.94 14.10 4.01
C SER A 379 3.23 15.44 3.85
N ALA A 380 1.90 15.45 3.99
CA ALA A 380 1.09 16.67 3.98
C ALA A 380 1.56 17.71 5.02
N LYS A 381 1.85 17.25 6.25
CA LYS A 381 2.36 18.09 7.34
C LYS A 381 3.77 18.59 7.08
N GLY A 382 4.65 17.75 6.52
CA GLY A 382 6.00 18.13 6.15
C GLY A 382 6.03 19.19 5.06
N LEU A 383 5.25 19.01 3.98
CA LEU A 383 5.14 19.99 2.90
C LEU A 383 4.50 21.31 3.35
N LEU A 384 3.52 21.24 4.25
CA LEU A 384 2.96 22.42 4.90
C LEU A 384 4.05 23.19 5.66
N ALA A 385 4.89 22.49 6.43
CA ALA A 385 5.97 23.09 7.21
C ALA A 385 7.10 23.66 6.33
N VAL A 386 7.47 22.97 5.24
CA VAL A 386 8.45 23.47 4.25
C VAL A 386 7.92 24.72 3.56
N ALA A 387 6.65 24.73 3.16
CA ALA A 387 6.02 25.90 2.54
C ALA A 387 5.98 27.10 3.50
N TRP A 388 5.61 26.87 4.77
CA TRP A 388 5.64 27.89 5.81
C TRP A 388 7.04 28.46 6.03
N LYS A 389 8.05 27.60 6.21
CA LYS A 389 9.44 28.04 6.42
C LYS A 389 10.01 28.76 5.19
N GLY A 390 9.61 28.35 3.99
CA GLY A 390 9.94 29.02 2.72
C GLY A 390 9.14 30.29 2.42
N GLY A 391 8.26 30.74 3.32
CA GLY A 391 7.47 31.97 3.19
C GLY A 391 6.33 31.90 2.16
N PHE A 392 5.91 30.70 1.76
CA PHE A 392 4.74 30.51 0.89
C PHE A 392 3.44 30.75 1.67
N SER A 393 2.36 31.07 0.96
CA SER A 393 1.04 31.17 1.60
C SER A 393 0.47 29.78 1.92
N ALA A 394 -0.48 29.70 2.86
CA ALA A 394 -1.19 28.45 3.15
C ALA A 394 -1.92 27.89 1.92
N ARG A 395 -2.33 28.76 0.97
CA ARG A 395 -2.93 28.34 -0.30
C ARG A 395 -1.91 27.69 -1.23
N ASP A 396 -0.70 28.26 -1.31
CA ASP A 396 0.40 27.68 -2.11
C ASP A 396 0.84 26.34 -1.53
N ALA A 397 0.82 26.22 -0.20
CA ALA A 397 1.12 24.97 0.49
C ALA A 397 0.16 23.83 0.10
N VAL A 398 -1.12 24.11 -0.19
CA VAL A 398 -2.05 23.10 -0.71
C VAL A 398 -1.64 22.63 -2.11
N ALA A 399 -1.23 23.56 -2.98
CA ALA A 399 -0.74 23.21 -4.32
C ALA A 399 0.52 22.34 -4.24
N LEU A 400 1.45 22.67 -3.33
CA LEU A 400 2.65 21.86 -3.08
C LEU A 400 2.30 20.46 -2.55
N GLN A 401 1.38 20.34 -1.59
CA GLN A 401 0.91 19.04 -1.10
C GLN A 401 0.34 18.16 -2.23
N MET A 402 -0.54 18.71 -3.06
CA MET A 402 -1.24 17.94 -4.09
C MET A 402 -0.36 17.65 -5.32
N GLN A 403 0.42 18.62 -5.79
CA GLN A 403 1.14 18.53 -7.05
C GLN A 403 2.57 18.01 -6.89
N LEU A 404 3.25 18.37 -5.79
CA LEU A 404 4.60 17.90 -5.49
C LEU A 404 4.56 16.62 -4.64
N GLY A 405 3.82 16.66 -3.53
CA GLY A 405 3.69 15.52 -2.61
C GLY A 405 2.68 14.45 -3.00
N ARG A 406 1.95 14.63 -4.12
CA ARG A 406 0.88 13.74 -4.57
C ARG A 406 -0.13 13.36 -3.48
N VAL A 407 -0.36 14.26 -2.52
CA VAL A 407 -1.33 14.10 -1.43
C VAL A 407 -2.74 14.20 -2.02
N ALA A 408 -3.61 13.24 -1.69
CA ALA A 408 -5.00 13.23 -2.16
C ALA A 408 -5.75 14.50 -1.68
N PRO A 409 -6.71 15.05 -2.45
CA PRO A 409 -7.43 16.28 -2.09
C PRO A 409 -8.11 16.24 -0.71
N GLU A 410 -8.50 15.06 -0.24
CA GLU A 410 -9.15 14.82 1.06
C GLU A 410 -8.16 14.79 2.23
N GLN A 411 -6.90 14.46 1.94
CA GLN A 411 -5.81 14.38 2.92
C GLN A 411 -4.98 15.68 2.97
N ALA A 412 -5.12 16.54 1.97
CA ALA A 412 -4.44 17.83 1.92
C ALA A 412 -4.94 18.75 3.04
N ILE A 413 -4.00 19.29 3.80
CA ILE A 413 -4.27 20.25 4.87
C ILE A 413 -4.54 21.60 4.21
N LYS A 414 -5.81 22.02 4.25
CA LYS A 414 -6.30 23.29 3.70
C LYS A 414 -5.92 24.46 4.62
N PRO A 415 -6.18 25.73 4.26
CA PRO A 415 -6.02 26.88 5.16
C PRO A 415 -7.22 27.01 6.11
N ASN A 416 -6.99 27.55 7.31
CA ASN A 416 -8.06 27.93 8.24
C ASN A 416 -8.72 29.25 7.78
N ASP A 417 -10.00 29.45 8.10
CA ASP A 417 -10.80 30.64 7.69
C ASP A 417 -10.18 31.98 8.16
N ASP A 418 -9.34 31.98 9.20
CA ASP A 418 -8.68 33.16 9.78
C ASP A 418 -7.27 33.44 9.21
N SER A 419 -7.09 33.26 7.89
CA SER A 419 -5.93 33.70 7.09
C SER A 419 -4.58 32.98 7.31
N GLY A 420 -4.57 31.80 7.94
CA GLY A 420 -3.33 31.11 8.34
C GLY A 420 -3.22 29.61 8.00
N PHE A 421 -2.03 29.07 8.31
CA PHE A 421 -1.75 27.63 8.33
C PHE A 421 -2.55 26.92 9.44
N HIS A 422 -2.93 25.66 9.23
CA HIS A 422 -3.65 24.88 10.26
C HIS A 422 -2.78 24.47 11.45
N LEU A 423 -1.47 24.30 11.23
CA LEU A 423 -0.52 23.96 12.28
C LEU A 423 0.07 25.23 12.90
N SER A 424 0.36 25.19 14.20
CA SER A 424 1.13 26.24 14.88
C SER A 424 2.59 26.25 14.42
N GLY A 425 3.28 27.39 14.59
CA GLY A 425 4.70 27.53 14.24
C GLY A 425 5.57 26.47 14.92
N THR A 426 5.30 26.18 16.20
CA THR A 426 6.04 25.17 16.97
C THR A 426 5.78 23.74 16.47
N GLU A 427 4.55 23.43 16.03
CA GLU A 427 4.26 22.14 15.40
C GLU A 427 4.95 22.01 14.03
N MET A 428 5.02 23.09 13.24
CA MET A 428 5.71 23.09 11.95
C MET A 428 7.23 22.93 12.10
N GLU A 429 7.84 23.61 13.08
CA GLU A 429 9.26 23.43 13.43
C GLU A 429 9.55 21.97 13.84
N TRP A 430 8.74 21.41 14.71
CA TRP A 430 8.88 20.02 15.16
C TRP A 430 8.79 19.01 14.01
N GLN A 431 7.89 19.23 13.04
CA GLN A 431 7.84 18.39 11.83
C GLN A 431 9.16 18.43 11.06
N LEU A 432 9.75 19.61 10.86
CA LEU A 432 11.01 19.75 10.12
C LEU A 432 12.20 19.15 10.88
N GLU A 433 12.23 19.27 12.21
CA GLU A 433 13.26 18.64 13.06
C GLU A 433 13.24 17.12 12.92
N MET A 434 12.06 16.49 13.02
CA MET A 434 11.89 15.05 12.87
C MET A 434 12.44 14.54 11.53
N PHE A 435 12.14 15.23 10.42
CA PHE A 435 12.66 14.87 9.10
C PHE A 435 14.16 15.15 8.94
N THR A 436 14.68 16.18 9.61
CA THR A 436 16.11 16.50 9.62
C THR A 436 16.92 15.43 10.35
N GLU A 437 16.41 14.94 11.49
CA GLU A 437 17.02 13.83 12.24
C GLU A 437 16.99 12.51 11.45
N ALA A 438 15.85 12.21 10.82
CA ALA A 438 15.69 11.01 9.99
C ALA A 438 16.61 11.02 8.76
N ALA A 439 16.78 12.18 8.09
CA ALA A 439 17.70 12.33 6.97
C ALA A 439 19.17 12.24 7.43
N GLY A 440 19.50 12.79 8.59
CA GLY A 440 20.84 12.75 9.19
C GLY A 440 21.30 11.32 9.55
N GLN A 441 20.38 10.46 10.01
CA GLN A 441 20.69 9.05 10.33
C GLN A 441 20.91 8.17 9.09
N LYS A 442 20.41 8.59 7.92
CA LYS A 442 20.67 7.94 6.62
C LYS A 442 21.98 8.40 5.96
N ARG A 443 22.75 9.34 6.54
CA ARG A 443 24.10 9.65 6.04
C ARG A 443 25.05 8.51 6.41
N PRO A 444 25.77 7.89 5.46
CA PRO A 444 26.94 7.11 5.85
C PRO A 444 27.86 8.04 6.64
N ARG A 445 28.18 7.67 7.88
CA ARG A 445 29.22 8.35 8.67
C ARG A 445 30.46 8.41 7.77
N SER A 446 31.02 9.61 7.58
CA SER A 446 32.17 9.78 6.69
C SER A 446 33.29 8.83 7.11
N LEU A 447 34.12 8.44 6.13
CA LEU A 447 35.29 7.60 6.37
C LEU A 447 36.22 8.18 7.46
N ASP A 448 36.20 9.50 7.65
CA ASP A 448 36.98 10.21 8.67
C ASP A 448 36.55 9.86 10.10
N ASP A 449 35.26 9.59 10.34
CA ASP A 449 34.73 9.19 11.64
C ASP A 449 35.06 7.73 11.99
N ALA A 450 35.32 6.90 10.97
CA ALA A 450 35.80 5.53 11.13
C ALA A 450 37.33 5.50 11.40
N LEU A 451 38.08 6.43 10.83
CA LEU A 451 39.52 6.58 11.06
C LEU A 451 39.85 7.22 12.42
N ALA A 452 39.00 8.12 12.93
CA ALA A 452 39.19 8.73 14.25
C ALA A 452 39.00 7.75 15.44
N ARG A 453 38.28 6.63 15.24
CA ARG A 453 38.04 5.63 16.30
C ARG A 453 39.08 4.50 16.34
N HIS A 454 39.91 4.39 15.31
CA HIS A 454 41.05 3.48 15.25
C HIS A 454 42.30 4.32 14.97
N GLY A 455 42.85 4.91 16.02
CA GLY A 455 43.99 5.81 15.94
C GLY A 455 45.09 5.28 15.01
N MET A 456 45.38 6.08 13.98
CA MET A 456 46.70 6.29 13.41
C MET A 456 46.91 7.79 13.24
#